data_AF-A0A075FPY6-F1
#
_entry.id   AF-A0A075FPY6-F1
#
_cell.length_a   1.000
_cell.length_b   1.000
_cell.length_c   1.000
_cell.angle_alpha   90.00
_cell.angle_beta   90.00
_cell.angle_gamma   90.00
#
_symmetry.space_group_name_H-M   'P 1'
#
loop_
_entity.id
_entity.type
_entity.pdbx_description
1 polymer ?
#
loop_
_entity_poly.entity_id
_entity_poly.type
_entity_poly.pdbx_seq_one_letter_code
_entity_poly.pdbx_strand_id
1 'polypeptide(L)' 'MSLEKGLEYEHDMFIECFKSEDGKEGIAAFIEKRKANFKGK' A
#
# COMPACT_ATOMS: atom_id res chain seq x y z
N MET A 1 -4.66 -22.64 -3.62
CA MET A 1 -3.58 -22.09 -2.78
C MET A 1 -3.79 -22.60 -1.37
N SER A 2 -2.72 -22.97 -0.65
CA SER A 2 -2.79 -23.13 0.81
C SER A 2 -2.93 -21.76 1.48
N LEU A 3 -3.38 -21.74 2.74
CA LEU A 3 -3.47 -20.50 3.52
C LEU A 3 -2.12 -19.77 3.60
N GLU A 4 -1.04 -20.51 3.88
CA GLU A 4 0.33 -19.98 3.94
C GLU A 4 0.73 -19.28 2.64
N LYS A 5 0.49 -19.92 1.49
CA LYS A 5 0.79 -19.32 0.18
C LYS A 5 -0.07 -18.09 -0.12
N GLY A 6 -1.30 -18.05 0.41
CA GLY A 6 -2.16 -16.87 0.32
C GLY A 6 -1.61 -15.69 1.11
N LEU A 7 -1.18 -15.94 2.34
CA LEU A 7 -0.61 -14.93 3.22
C LEU A 7 0.72 -14.36 2.68
N GLU A 8 1.61 -15.20 2.15
CA GLU A 8 2.84 -14.75 1.48
C GLU A 8 2.54 -13.86 0.28
N TYR A 9 1.56 -14.26 -0.54
CA TYR A 9 1.15 -13.47 -1.70
C TYR A 9 0.57 -12.11 -1.30
N GLU A 10 -0.32 -12.06 -0.31
CA GLU A 10 -0.88 -10.81 0.19
C GLU A 10 0.21 -9.89 0.77
N HIS A 11 1.13 -10.44 1.56
CA HIS A 11 2.28 -9.70 2.09
C HIS A 11 3.08 -9.00 0.99
N ASP A 12 3.45 -9.74 -0.06
CA ASP A 12 4.24 -9.18 -1.16
C ASP A 12 3.46 -8.12 -1.94
N MET A 13 2.16 -8.35 -2.19
CA MET A 13 1.30 -7.38 -2.86
C MET A 13 1.10 -6.10 -2.04
N PHE A 14 1.00 -6.20 -0.71
CA PHE A 14 0.95 -5.02 0.15
C PHE A 14 2.26 -4.22 0.09
N ILE A 15 3.41 -4.89 0.10
CA ILE A 15 4.70 -4.21 -0.04
C ILE A 15 4.78 -3.47 -1.37
N GLU A 16 4.38 -4.10 -2.48
CA GLU A 16 4.37 -3.45 -3.79
C GLU A 16 3.40 -2.26 -3.84
N CYS A 17 2.22 -2.38 -3.21
CA CYS A 17 1.27 -1.27 -3.11
C CYS A 17 1.86 -0.07 -2.35
N PHE A 18 2.60 -0.29 -1.27
CA PHE A 18 3.23 0.81 -0.53
C PHE A 18 4.46 1.42 -1.22
N LYS A 19 5.03 0.76 -2.22
CA LYS A 19 6.13 1.32 -3.04
C LYS A 19 5.64 2.35 -4.06
N SER A 20 4.36 2.30 -4.46
CA SER A 20 3.78 3.22 -5.45
C SER A 20 3.78 4.67 -4.96
N GLU A 21 3.56 5.62 -5.89
CA GLU A 21 3.47 7.04 -5.53
C GLU A 21 2.28 7.28 -4.60
N ASP A 22 1.13 6.68 -4.93
CA ASP A 22 -0.08 6.76 -4.11
C ASP A 22 0.07 6.05 -2.76
N GLY A 23 0.83 4.95 -2.70
CA GLY A 23 1.16 4.28 -1.44
C GLY A 23 1.93 5.20 -0.50
N LYS A 24 2.95 5.89 -1.01
CA LYS A 24 3.74 6.86 -0.24
C LYS A 24 2.92 8.09 0.16
N GLU A 25 2.12 8.63 -0.76
CA GLU A 25 1.25 9.79 -0.50
C GLU A 25 0.19 9.47 0.56
N GLY A 26 -0.41 8.28 0.52
CA GLY A 26 -1.37 7.84 1.53
C GLY A 26 -0.75 7.78 2.94
N ILE A 27 0.47 7.24 3.05
CA ILE A 27 1.21 7.19 4.32
C ILE A 27 1.54 8.61 4.80
N ALA A 28 2.09 9.45 3.92
CA ALA A 28 2.44 10.84 4.26
C ALA A 28 1.21 11.63 4.73
N ALA A 29 0.11 11.58 3.96
CA ALA A 29 -1.13 12.26 4.30
C ALA A 29 -1.72 11.79 5.65
N PHE A 30 -1.61 10.49 5.96
CA PHE A 30 -2.06 9.94 7.25
C PHE A 30 -1.23 10.46 8.44
N ILE A 31 0.09 10.56 8.27
CA ILE A 31 1.01 11.10 9.28
C ILE A 31 0.74 12.59 9.48
N GLU A 32 0.61 13.33 8.37
CA GLU A 32 0.38 14.79 8.35
C GLU A 32 -1.06 15.20 8.68
N LYS A 33 -1.99 14.23 8.87
CA LYS A 33 -3.41 14.46 9.18
C LYS A 33 -4.12 15.35 8.15
N ARG A 34 -3.78 15.18 6.87
CA ARG A 34 -4.44 15.83 5.73
C ARG A 34 -5.11 14.81 4.82
N LYS A 35 -5.91 15.30 3.87
CA LYS A 35 -6.46 14.47 2.81
C LYS A 35 -5.36 14.06 1.83
N ALA A 36 -5.32 12.78 1.47
CA ALA A 36 -4.42 12.26 0.45
C ALA A 36 -4.86 12.67 -0.96
N ASN A 37 -3.90 12.88 -1.86
CA ASN A 37 -4.14 13.18 -3.27
C ASN A 37 -3.66 12.03 -4.17
N PHE A 38 -4.54 11.07 -4.40
CA PHE A 38 -4.24 9.91 -5.24
C PHE A 38 -4.33 10.23 -6.73
N LYS A 39 -3.36 9.74 -7.51
CA LYS A 39 -3.25 9.95 -8.96
C LYS A 39 -3.42 8.67 -9.78
N GLY A 40 -3.62 7.54 -9.13
CA GLY A 40 -3.68 6.21 -9.75
C GLY A 40 -2.32 5.71 -10.22
N LYS A 41 -1.23 6.07 -9.50
CA LYS A 41 0.16 5.78 -9.89
C LYS A 41 0.99 5.22 -8.73
#